data_AF-A0A2M7P9C6-F1
#
_entry.id   AF-A0A2M7P9C6-F1
#
_cell.length_a   1.000
_cell.length_b   1.000
_cell.length_c   1.000
_cell.angle_alpha   90.00
_cell.angle_beta   90.00
_cell.angle_gamma   90.00
#
_symmetry.space_group_name_H-M   'P 1'
#
loop_
_entity.id
_entity.type
_entity.pdbx_description
1 polymer ?
#
loop_
_entity_poly.entity_id
_entity_poly.type
_entity_poly.pdbx_seq_one_letter_code
_entity_poly.pdbx_strand_id
1 'polypeptide(L)'
;MEGDSMNLDRLLKPASVAVIGVSSQNNRHPANVIYKKIGQRRSIPVYAVNPRGGTLQEDKIYETLSAVPEPVDAVIVAARAAFVQDLIEECKRCKVGGAIVISGGFAEVGSRQSSGAGLYCAGSDCSRFSDDRPQLPWQLCARHH
;
A
#
# COMPACT_ATOMS: atom_id res chain seq x y z
N MET A 1 23.57 22.16 -10.61
CA MET A 1 22.25 22.10 -9.94
C MET A 1 21.56 20.86 -10.48
N GLU A 2 21.94 19.70 -9.95
CA GLU A 2 21.40 18.40 -10.37
C GLU A 2 19.98 18.29 -9.78
N GLY A 3 18.98 18.11 -10.63
CA GLY A 3 17.64 17.77 -10.16
C GLY A 3 17.66 16.32 -9.68
N ASP A 4 17.49 16.12 -8.38
CA ASP A 4 17.17 14.81 -7.78
C ASP A 4 15.93 14.23 -8.47
N SER A 5 16.19 13.46 -9.51
CA SER A 5 15.18 12.85 -10.35
C SER A 5 14.60 11.70 -9.55
N MET A 6 13.45 11.95 -8.94
CA MET A 6 12.65 10.98 -8.21
C MET A 6 12.43 9.75 -9.11
N ASN A 7 13.25 8.71 -8.93
CA ASN A 7 13.24 7.55 -9.81
C ASN A 7 12.01 6.69 -9.50
N LEU A 8 10.92 7.03 -10.16
CA LEU A 8 9.61 6.37 -10.06
C LEU A 8 9.49 5.15 -10.97
N ASP A 9 10.54 4.81 -11.73
CA ASP A 9 10.49 3.71 -12.71
C ASP A 9 10.11 2.38 -12.06
N ARG A 10 10.65 2.08 -10.86
CA ARG A 10 10.31 0.87 -10.12
C ARG A 10 8.85 0.81 -9.68
N LEU A 11 8.20 1.96 -9.50
CA LEU A 11 6.78 2.03 -9.14
C LEU A 11 5.86 1.97 -10.36
N LEU A 12 6.26 2.56 -11.48
CA LEU A 12 5.49 2.62 -12.73
C LEU A 12 5.65 1.34 -13.58
N LYS A 13 6.82 0.70 -13.51
CA LYS A 13 7.19 -0.53 -14.22
C LYS A 13 7.84 -1.54 -13.25
N PRO A 14 7.10 -2.03 -12.24
CA PRO A 14 7.66 -2.98 -11.28
C PRO A 14 7.96 -4.31 -11.95
N ALA A 15 9.12 -4.91 -11.63
CA ALA A 15 9.43 -6.29 -11.93
C ALA A 15 8.86 -7.25 -10.87
N SER A 16 8.43 -6.75 -9.71
CA SER A 16 7.78 -7.52 -8.65
C SER A 16 6.82 -6.66 -7.83
N VAL A 17 5.71 -7.25 -7.37
CA VAL A 17 4.67 -6.53 -6.62
C VAL A 17 4.30 -7.27 -5.33
N ALA A 18 4.18 -6.55 -4.22
CA ALA A 18 3.54 -7.08 -3.01
C ALA A 18 2.19 -6.40 -2.77
N VAL A 19 1.18 -7.19 -2.43
CA VAL A 19 -0.16 -6.69 -2.07
C VAL A 19 -0.39 -6.95 -0.58
N ILE A 20 -0.57 -5.87 0.17
CA ILE A 20 -0.76 -5.89 1.62
C ILE A 20 -2.25 -5.79 1.96
N GLY A 21 -2.68 -6.62 2.91
CA GLY A 21 -4.07 -6.72 3.35
C GLY A 21 -4.81 -7.89 2.70
N VAL A 22 -4.09 -8.82 2.07
CA VAL A 22 -4.68 -10.04 1.49
C VAL A 22 -5.24 -10.92 2.62
N SER A 23 -6.49 -11.37 2.51
CA SER A 23 -7.15 -12.15 3.53
C SER A 23 -7.36 -13.60 3.08
N SER A 24 -6.97 -14.57 3.90
CA SER A 24 -7.29 -15.99 3.65
C SER A 24 -8.77 -16.32 3.86
N GLN A 25 -9.47 -15.55 4.70
CA GLN A 25 -10.86 -15.82 5.08
C GLN A 25 -11.89 -15.13 4.17
N ASN A 26 -11.58 -13.93 3.67
CA ASN A 26 -12.50 -13.17 2.82
C ASN A 26 -11.99 -13.10 1.39
N ASN A 27 -12.45 -14.04 0.55
CA ASN A 27 -12.09 -14.10 -0.87
C ASN A 27 -12.50 -12.87 -1.70
N ARG A 28 -13.49 -12.09 -1.23
CA ARG A 28 -13.96 -10.86 -1.89
C ARG A 28 -13.27 -9.61 -1.34
N HIS A 29 -12.29 -9.76 -0.44
CA HIS A 29 -11.54 -8.63 0.09
C HIS A 29 -10.89 -7.85 -1.07
N PRO A 30 -10.92 -6.51 -1.05
CA PRO A 30 -10.35 -5.68 -2.12
C PRO A 30 -8.90 -6.04 -2.43
N ALA A 31 -8.09 -6.31 -1.40
CA ALA A 31 -6.71 -6.74 -1.56
C ALA A 31 -6.60 -8.06 -2.35
N ASN A 32 -7.49 -9.03 -2.12
CA ASN A 32 -7.50 -10.29 -2.86
C ASN A 32 -7.89 -10.06 -4.32
N VAL A 33 -8.84 -9.16 -4.57
CA VAL A 33 -9.25 -8.80 -5.95
C VAL A 33 -8.08 -8.14 -6.68
N ILE A 34 -7.35 -7.23 -6.02
CA ILE A 34 -6.16 -6.58 -6.58
C ILE A 34 -5.07 -7.62 -6.86
N TYR A 35 -4.75 -8.46 -5.86
CA TYR A 35 -3.78 -9.54 -5.97
C TYR A 35 -4.05 -10.43 -7.20
N LYS A 36 -5.28 -10.94 -7.33
CA LYS A 36 -5.69 -11.78 -8.46
C LYS A 36 -5.60 -11.04 -9.79
N LYS A 37 -6.08 -9.79 -9.86
CA LYS A 37 -6.06 -9.00 -11.09
C LYS A 37 -4.64 -8.72 -11.58
N ILE A 38 -3.70 -8.46 -10.68
CA ILE A 38 -2.30 -8.22 -11.04
C ILE A 38 -1.66 -9.52 -11.50
N GLY A 39 -1.82 -10.61 -10.74
CA GLY A 39 -1.27 -11.93 -11.11
C GLY A 39 -1.83 -12.47 -12.44
N GLN A 40 -3.07 -12.15 -12.78
CA GLN A 40 -3.67 -12.54 -14.07
C GLN A 40 -3.22 -11.69 -15.26
N ARG A 41 -2.88 -10.41 -15.04
CA ARG A 41 -2.60 -9.45 -16.12
C ARG A 41 -1.12 -9.23 -16.37
N ARG A 42 -0.25 -9.61 -15.44
CA ARG A 42 1.19 -9.36 -15.52
C ARG A 42 1.96 -10.65 -15.28
N SER A 43 2.94 -10.91 -16.15
CA SER A 43 3.91 -12.01 -15.98
C SER A 43 5.05 -11.63 -15.03
N ILE A 44 4.73 -10.96 -13.92
CA ILE A 44 5.68 -10.60 -12.87
C ILE A 44 5.27 -11.28 -11.57
N PRO A 45 6.20 -11.64 -10.68
CA PRO A 45 5.86 -12.19 -9.38
C PRO A 45 4.99 -11.22 -8.57
N VAL A 46 3.94 -11.78 -7.95
CA VAL A 46 3.03 -11.06 -7.06
C VAL A 46 2.94 -11.80 -5.73
N TYR A 47 3.25 -11.11 -4.64
CA TYR A 47 3.25 -11.70 -3.30
C TYR A 47 2.09 -11.18 -2.46
N ALA A 48 1.40 -12.08 -1.77
CA ALA A 48 0.37 -11.74 -0.80
C ALA A 48 1.01 -11.51 0.58
N VAL A 49 0.67 -10.39 1.23
CA VAL A 49 1.19 -10.06 2.56
C VAL A 49 0.05 -9.72 3.51
N ASN A 50 0.07 -10.37 4.68
CA ASN A 50 -0.81 -10.10 5.81
C ASN A 50 -0.18 -10.65 7.09
N PRO A 51 -0.07 -9.86 8.18
CA PRO A 51 0.47 -10.31 9.47
C PRO A 51 -0.18 -11.58 10.05
N ARG A 52 -1.42 -11.90 9.67
CA ARG A 52 -2.10 -13.14 10.08
C ARG A 52 -1.65 -14.38 9.30
N GLY A 53 -0.93 -14.19 8.19
CA GLY A 53 -0.51 -15.25 7.29
C GLY A 53 -1.67 -16.06 6.69
N GLY A 54 -1.35 -17.30 6.32
CA GLY A 54 -2.28 -18.26 5.73
C GLY A 54 -1.99 -18.54 4.25
N THR A 55 -3.01 -19.02 3.56
CA THR A 55 -2.93 -19.34 2.13
C THR A 55 -4.11 -18.75 1.38
N LEU A 56 -3.88 -18.35 0.13
CA LEU A 56 -4.92 -17.89 -0.79
C LEU A 56 -4.72 -18.60 -2.12
N GLN A 57 -5.66 -19.46 -2.50
CA GLN A 57 -5.59 -20.20 -3.78
C GLN A 57 -4.25 -20.93 -3.97
N GLU A 58 -3.79 -21.63 -2.93
CA GLU A 58 -2.52 -22.37 -2.88
C GLU A 58 -1.26 -21.49 -2.77
N ASP A 59 -1.38 -20.18 -2.98
CA ASP A 59 -0.29 -19.22 -2.75
C ASP A 59 -0.10 -18.92 -1.26
N LYS A 60 1.15 -18.79 -0.84
CA LYS A 60 1.53 -18.42 0.52
C LYS A 60 1.25 -16.94 0.76
N ILE A 61 0.57 -16.65 1.88
CA ILE A 61 0.47 -15.29 2.41
C ILE A 61 1.62 -15.09 3.39
N TYR A 62 2.54 -14.18 3.07
CA TYR A 62 3.67 -13.84 3.90
C TYR A 62 3.22 -12.93 5.06
N GLU A 63 3.77 -13.14 6.25
CA GLU A 63 3.42 -12.34 7.42
C GLU A 63 4.02 -10.93 7.38
N THR A 64 5.17 -10.80 6.73
CA THR A 64 5.95 -9.55 6.63
C THR A 64 6.49 -9.41 5.21
N LEU A 65 6.77 -8.17 4.79
CA LEU A 65 7.48 -7.90 3.52
C LEU A 65 8.88 -8.49 3.54
N SER A 66 9.53 -8.53 4.70
CA SER A 66 10.88 -9.09 4.86
C SER A 66 10.94 -10.61 4.62
N ALA A 67 9.80 -11.31 4.74
CA ALA A 67 9.72 -12.75 4.51
C ALA A 67 9.54 -13.12 3.03
N VAL A 68 9.32 -12.13 2.15
CA VAL A 68 9.21 -12.33 0.71
C VAL A 68 10.58 -12.74 0.15
N PRO A 69 10.67 -13.79 -0.68
CA PRO A 69 11.95 -14.37 -1.11
C PRO A 69 12.74 -13.49 -2.08
N GLU A 70 12.08 -12.53 -2.75
CA GLU A 70 12.68 -11.69 -3.76
C GLU A 70 12.46 -10.20 -3.44
N PRO A 71 13.34 -9.30 -3.92
CA PRO A 71 13.15 -7.87 -3.76
C PRO A 71 11.82 -7.41 -4.35
N VAL A 72 11.09 -6.60 -3.61
CA VAL A 72 9.81 -6.02 -4.05
C VAL A 72 10.07 -4.64 -4.68
N ASP A 73 9.52 -4.37 -5.85
CA ASP A 73 9.62 -3.06 -6.51
C ASP A 73 8.47 -2.13 -6.13
N ALA A 74 7.24 -2.65 -6.12
CA ALA A 74 6.06 -1.90 -5.78
C ALA A 74 5.21 -2.60 -4.71
N VAL A 75 4.74 -1.84 -3.73
CA VAL A 75 3.83 -2.30 -2.69
C VAL A 75 2.46 -1.68 -2.92
N ILE A 76 1.39 -2.45 -2.82
CA ILE A 76 0.02 -1.95 -2.85
C ILE A 76 -0.61 -2.24 -1.50
N VAL A 77 -0.98 -1.18 -0.78
CA VAL A 77 -1.58 -1.28 0.55
C VAL A 77 -3.09 -1.12 0.44
N ALA A 78 -3.81 -2.20 0.71
CA ALA A 78 -5.27 -2.22 0.83
C ALA A 78 -5.66 -2.65 2.25
N ALA A 79 -5.24 -1.84 3.23
CA ALA A 79 -5.42 -2.08 4.67
C ALA A 79 -5.90 -0.80 5.39
N ARG A 80 -6.27 -0.94 6.67
CA ARG A 80 -6.72 0.20 7.50
C ARG A 80 -5.59 1.22 7.66
N ALA A 81 -5.93 2.50 7.66
CA ALA A 81 -4.99 3.62 7.79
C ALA A 81 -4.05 3.51 9.01
N ALA A 82 -4.53 2.92 10.11
CA ALA A 82 -3.75 2.71 11.33
C ALA A 82 -2.47 1.88 11.12
N PHE A 83 -2.44 1.00 10.11
CA PHE A 83 -1.27 0.15 9.82
C PHE A 83 -0.36 0.73 8.74
N VAL A 84 -0.73 1.85 8.12
CA VAL A 84 0.02 2.40 6.98
C VAL A 84 1.39 2.93 7.40
N GLN A 85 1.52 3.54 8.59
CA GLN A 85 2.81 4.07 9.06
C GLN A 85 3.83 2.95 9.27
N ASP A 86 3.48 1.91 10.02
CA ASP A 86 4.34 0.74 10.27
C ASP A 86 4.75 0.06 8.95
N LEU A 87 3.83 -0.01 7.99
CA LEU A 87 4.09 -0.56 6.65
C LEU A 87 5.07 0.31 5.86
N ILE A 88 4.99 1.63 5.95
CA ILE A 88 5.94 2.53 5.28
C ILE A 88 7.34 2.33 5.88
N GLU A 89 7.47 2.16 7.19
CA GLU A 89 8.77 1.87 7.81
C GLU A 89 9.33 0.52 7.36
N GLU A 90 8.48 -0.49 7.26
CA GLU A 90 8.87 -1.80 6.73
C GLU A 90 9.31 -1.69 5.26
N CYS A 91 8.57 -0.93 4.45
CA CYS A 91 8.93 -0.64 3.08
C CYS A 91 10.35 -0.01 2.98
N LYS A 92 10.66 0.94 3.87
CA LYS A 92 12.01 1.54 3.93
C LYS A 92 13.07 0.50 4.25
N ARG A 93 12.84 -0.38 5.23
CA ARG A 93 13.78 -1.45 5.59
C ARG A 93 14.01 -2.43 4.43
N CYS A 94 12.95 -2.77 3.70
CA CYS A 94 13.00 -3.69 2.55
C CYS A 94 13.48 -3.03 1.24
N LYS A 95 13.78 -1.72 1.23
CA LYS A 95 14.25 -0.96 0.04
C LYS A 95 13.33 -1.10 -1.18
N VAL A 96 12.02 -1.13 -0.94
CA VAL A 96 11.02 -1.12 -2.03
C VAL A 96 11.09 0.17 -2.82
N GLY A 97 10.86 0.08 -4.13
CA GLY A 97 10.88 1.24 -5.03
C GLY A 97 9.73 2.22 -4.79
N GLY A 98 8.61 1.76 -4.23
CA GLY A 98 7.51 2.63 -3.80
C GLY A 98 6.29 1.87 -3.29
N ALA A 99 5.33 2.61 -2.74
CA ALA A 99 4.09 2.11 -2.18
C ALA A 99 2.87 2.91 -2.69
N ILE A 100 1.81 2.20 -3.05
CA ILE A 100 0.52 2.76 -3.45
C ILE A 100 -0.45 2.44 -2.32
N VAL A 101 -0.94 3.45 -1.63
CA VAL A 101 -1.91 3.26 -0.54
C VAL A 101 -3.30 3.55 -1.08
N ILE A 102 -4.11 2.50 -1.12
CA ILE A 102 -5.52 2.61 -1.50
C ILE A 102 -6.31 2.89 -0.21
N SER A 103 -6.21 4.13 0.27
CA SER A 103 -7.04 4.68 1.35
C SER A 103 -8.41 5.09 0.81
N GLY A 104 -9.18 4.10 0.38
CA GLY A 104 -10.63 4.16 0.43
C GLY A 104 -11.06 3.51 1.74
N GLY A 105 -12.01 4.08 2.48
CA GLY A 105 -12.52 3.51 3.72
C GLY A 105 -13.12 2.12 3.53
N PHE A 106 -12.28 1.07 3.45
CA PHE A 106 -12.68 -0.33 3.37
C PHE A 106 -13.20 -0.87 4.73
N ALA A 107 -13.68 0.05 5.58
CA ALA A 107 -14.68 -0.17 6.60
C ALA A 107 -16.02 0.41 6.11
N GLU A 108 -16.60 -0.21 5.09
CA GLU A 108 -18.04 -0.11 4.77
C GLU A 108 -18.89 -0.88 5.80
N VAL A 109 -18.41 -1.05 7.03
CA VAL A 109 -19.29 -1.36 8.16
C VAL A 109 -18.84 -0.49 9.33
N GLY A 110 -19.34 0.74 9.35
CA GLY A 110 -19.32 1.61 10.53
C GLY A 110 -18.25 2.70 10.52
N SER A 111 -18.75 3.94 10.44
CA SER A 111 -18.08 5.22 10.75
C SER A 111 -17.29 5.93 9.63
N ARG A 112 -17.90 7.04 9.23
CA ARG A 112 -17.44 8.17 8.41
C ARG A 112 -16.05 8.65 8.82
N GLN A 113 -15.01 8.34 8.03
CA GLN A 113 -13.75 9.11 8.00
C GLN A 113 -13.15 9.13 6.57
N SER A 114 -12.48 10.23 6.27
CA SER A 114 -12.22 10.82 4.95
C SER A 114 -11.46 9.93 3.95
N SER A 115 -12.03 9.85 2.75
CA SER A 115 -11.48 9.20 1.57
C SER A 115 -10.30 9.99 0.99
N GLY A 116 -9.23 9.31 0.61
CA GLY A 116 -8.18 9.90 -0.20
C GLY A 116 -7.12 8.87 -0.52
N ALA A 117 -7.06 8.38 -1.77
CA ALA A 117 -5.97 7.50 -2.22
C ALA A 117 -4.65 8.29 -2.29
N GLY A 118 -3.58 7.75 -1.72
CA GLY A 118 -2.28 8.42 -1.64
C GLY A 118 -1.17 7.57 -2.26
N LEU A 119 -0.29 8.22 -3.02
CA LEU A 119 0.94 7.59 -3.54
C LEU A 119 2.10 7.91 -2.58
N TYR A 120 2.80 6.87 -2.12
CA TYR A 120 3.90 7.00 -1.16
C TYR A 120 5.19 6.47 -1.80
N CYS A 121 6.19 7.32 -1.98
CA CYS A 121 7.47 6.90 -2.58
C CYS A 121 8.51 6.68 -1.47
N ALA A 122 9.07 5.47 -1.39
CA ALA A 122 10.20 5.17 -0.50
C ALA A 122 11.51 5.34 -1.29
N GLY A 123 11.88 6.60 -1.57
CA GLY A 123 13.17 6.94 -2.19
C GLY A 123 14.31 7.13 -1.17
N SER A 124 15.55 7.19 -1.67
CA SER A 124 16.80 7.33 -0.91
C SER A 124 16.93 8.62 -0.09
N ASP A 125 16.02 9.58 -0.26
CA ASP A 125 16.07 10.88 0.41
C ASP A 125 14.82 11.09 1.27
N CYS A 126 14.92 10.66 2.54
CA CYS A 126 13.85 10.74 3.54
C CYS A 126 13.57 12.17 4.05
N SER A 127 14.30 13.18 3.59
CA SER A 127 14.37 14.51 4.20
C SER A 127 13.13 15.40 3.99
N ARG A 128 12.24 15.06 3.06
CA ARG A 128 11.02 15.85 2.76
C ARG A 128 9.75 15.34 3.43
N PHE A 129 9.86 14.30 4.26
CA PHE A 129 8.75 13.64 4.91
C PHE A 129 8.51 14.24 6.31
N SER A 130 8.10 15.51 6.34
CA SER A 130 7.58 16.16 7.54
C SER A 130 6.14 16.54 7.26
N ASP A 131 5.21 15.66 7.64
CA ASP A 131 3.82 16.00 7.97
C ASP A 131 3.15 17.06 7.06
N ASP A 132 3.27 16.93 5.74
CA ASP A 132 2.48 17.74 4.81
C ASP A 132 1.08 17.10 4.72
N ARG A 133 0.36 17.17 5.84
CA ARG A 133 -1.10 17.13 5.82
C ARG A 133 -1.51 18.15 4.78
N PRO A 134 -2.27 17.79 3.72
CA PRO A 134 -2.89 18.81 2.91
C PRO A 134 -3.69 19.69 3.88
N GLN A 135 -3.28 20.95 4.00
CA GLN A 135 -4.00 22.01 4.69
C GLN A 135 -5.34 22.19 3.95
N LEU A 136 -6.26 21.25 4.16
CA LEU A 136 -7.64 21.39 3.81
C LEU A 136 -8.27 22.23 4.91
N PRO A 137 -8.77 23.45 4.61
CA PRO A 137 -9.38 24.30 5.61
C PRO A 137 -10.63 23.61 6.16
N TRP A 138 -10.59 23.31 7.45
CA TRP A 138 -11.65 22.66 8.24
C TRP A 138 -12.81 23.59 8.60
N GLN A 139 -13.05 24.66 7.83
CA GLN A 139 -14.18 25.56 8.10
C GLN A 139 -15.34 25.26 7.16
N LEU A 140 -16.33 24.51 7.66
CA LEU A 140 -17.77 24.71 7.45
C LEU A 140 -18.58 23.56 8.08
N CYS A 141 -18.49 23.42 9.40
CA CYS A 141 -19.54 22.80 10.22
C CYS A 141 -20.06 23.85 11.20
N ALA A 142 -21.00 24.69 10.74
CA ALA A 142 -22.06 25.32 11.55
C ALA A 142 -22.84 26.33 10.69
N ARG A 143 -24.05 25.95 10.25
CA ARG A 143 -25.28 26.79 10.21
C ARG A 143 -26.42 26.07 9.46
N HIS A 144 -27.62 26.16 10.05
CA HIS A 144 -28.95 25.67 9.63
C HIS A 144 -29.20 24.18 9.89
N HIS A 145 -30.15 23.75 10.73
CA HIS A 145 -31.35 24.38 11.29
C HIS A 145 -31.39 24.35 12.83
#